data_AF-A0A812UK26-F1
#
_entry.id   AF-A0A812UK26-F1
#
_cell.length_a   1.000
_cell.length_b   1.000
_cell.length_c   1.000
_cell.angle_alpha   90.00
_cell.angle_beta   90.00
_cell.angle_gamma   90.00
#
_symmetry.space_group_name_H-M   'P 1'
#
loop_
_entity.id
_entity.type
_entity.pdbx_description
1 polymer ?
#
loop_
_entity_poly.entity_id
_entity_poly.type
_entity_poly.pdbx_seq_one_letter_code
_entity_poly.pdbx_strand_id
1 'polypeptide(L)'
;MQMYIAGCLRFVELAIAVLRGHERSAEAQQRATMALQALLRLSTAPGGEGEDAAIARLVSLEAVPLLVRALQNYPDDPEIQERGLDVLRIVATGGRLPEVEDSLFDLGVVQMLVEVMNLNISKPKIQ
;
A
#
# COMPACT_ATOMS: atom_id res chain seq x y z
N MET A 1 0.78 -16.28 -18.83
CA MET A 1 0.50 -15.94 -17.42
C MET A 1 1.74 -15.39 -16.71
N GLN A 2 2.88 -16.09 -16.71
CA GLN A 2 4.16 -15.64 -16.12
C GLN A 2 4.66 -14.24 -16.57
N MET A 3 4.53 -13.91 -17.87
CA MET A 3 4.94 -12.59 -18.40
C MET A 3 4.08 -11.42 -17.86
N TYR A 4 2.82 -11.70 -17.51
CA TYR A 4 1.89 -10.70 -16.96
C TYR A 4 2.27 -10.36 -15.51
N ILE A 5 2.59 -11.38 -14.72
CA ILE A 5 3.06 -11.25 -13.33
C ILE A 5 4.38 -10.47 -13.28
N ALA A 6 5.34 -10.80 -14.14
CA ALA A 6 6.61 -10.07 -14.21
C ALA A 6 6.43 -8.59 -14.61
N GLY A 7 5.43 -8.28 -15.44
CA GLY A 7 5.04 -6.91 -15.74
C GLY A 7 4.53 -6.18 -14.50
N CYS A 8 3.56 -6.77 -13.80
CA CYS A 8 2.97 -6.20 -12.58
C CYS A 8 4.02 -5.92 -11.50
N LEU A 9 4.99 -6.82 -11.27
CA LEU A 9 6.03 -6.64 -10.26
C LEU A 9 6.97 -5.47 -10.56
N ARG A 10 7.31 -5.21 -11.83
CA ARG A 10 8.09 -4.01 -12.20
C ARG A 10 7.33 -2.71 -11.96
N PHE A 11 6.01 -2.72 -12.14
CA PHE A 11 5.19 -1.54 -11.84
C PHE A 11 5.10 -1.29 -10.34
N VAL A 12 5.11 -2.35 -9.51
CA VAL A 12 5.21 -2.20 -8.05
C VAL A 12 6.53 -1.52 -7.69
N GLU A 13 7.66 -1.99 -8.22
CA GLU A 13 8.98 -1.38 -7.97
C GLU A 13 9.02 0.10 -8.36
N LEU A 14 8.46 0.46 -9.52
CA LEU A 14 8.40 1.84 -9.97
C LEU A 14 7.55 2.70 -9.03
N ALA A 15 6.38 2.22 -8.62
CA ALA A 15 5.52 2.95 -7.69
C ALA A 15 6.21 3.16 -6.34
N ILE A 16 6.94 2.17 -5.83
CA ILE A 16 7.75 2.30 -4.61
C ILE A 16 8.87 3.33 -4.78
N ALA A 17 9.57 3.31 -5.92
CA ALA A 17 10.60 4.30 -6.22
C ALA A 17 10.01 5.72 -6.25
N VAL A 18 8.79 5.89 -6.76
CA VAL A 18 8.09 7.17 -6.73
C VAL A 18 7.71 7.58 -5.31
N LEU A 19 7.13 6.68 -4.50
CA LEU A 19 6.80 6.97 -3.11
C LEU A 19 8.02 7.46 -2.33
N ARG A 20 9.18 6.81 -2.53
CA ARG A 20 10.44 7.14 -1.84
C ARG A 20 11.12 8.40 -2.40
N GLY A 21 11.14 8.57 -3.71
CA GLY A 21 11.85 9.69 -4.37
C GLY A 21 11.08 11.01 -4.36
N HIS A 22 9.75 10.95 -4.19
CA HIS A 22 8.87 12.11 -4.33
C HIS A 22 7.96 12.31 -3.13
N GLU A 23 8.47 12.12 -1.91
CA GLU A 23 7.72 12.24 -0.64
C GLU A 23 7.00 13.59 -0.44
N ARG A 24 7.46 14.64 -1.13
CA ARG A 24 6.93 16.01 -1.05
C ARG A 24 6.04 16.43 -2.23
N SER A 25 5.78 15.55 -3.19
CA SER A 25 4.86 15.82 -4.31
C SER A 25 3.55 15.07 -4.10
N ALA A 26 2.47 15.81 -3.79
CA ALA A 26 1.13 15.23 -3.61
C ALA A 26 0.71 14.43 -4.85
N GLU A 27 0.91 15.00 -6.03
CA GLU A 27 0.58 14.34 -7.30
C GLU A 27 1.35 13.03 -7.50
N ALA A 28 2.65 13.02 -7.19
CA ALA A 28 3.45 11.80 -7.31
C ALA A 28 3.01 10.73 -6.31
N GLN A 29 2.70 11.13 -5.06
CA GLN A 29 2.19 10.23 -4.03
C GLN A 29 0.80 9.66 -4.41
N GLN A 30 -0.11 10.50 -4.91
CA GLN A 30 -1.42 10.09 -5.43
C GLN A 30 -1.26 9.04 -6.54
N ARG A 31 -0.45 9.33 -7.55
CA ARG A 31 -0.23 8.44 -8.70
C ARG A 31 0.41 7.12 -8.27
N ALA A 32 1.41 7.16 -7.39
CA ALA A 32 2.07 5.96 -6.89
C ALA A 32 1.12 5.10 -6.06
N THR A 33 0.35 5.71 -5.15
CA THR A 33 -0.63 4.99 -4.30
C THR A 33 -1.75 4.38 -5.15
N MET A 34 -2.21 5.10 -6.17
CA MET A 34 -3.18 4.59 -7.15
C MET A 34 -2.63 3.40 -7.93
N ALA A 35 -1.39 3.49 -8.41
CA ALA A 35 -0.75 2.39 -9.11
C ALA A 35 -0.66 1.14 -8.23
N LEU A 36 -0.22 1.28 -6.97
CA LEU A 36 -0.15 0.17 -6.03
C LEU A 36 -1.53 -0.47 -5.78
N GLN A 37 -2.57 0.34 -5.55
CA GLN A 37 -3.93 -0.16 -5.36
C GLN A 37 -4.42 -0.93 -6.59
N ALA A 38 -4.25 -0.36 -7.78
CA ALA A 38 -4.68 -0.99 -9.02
C ALA A 38 -3.96 -2.33 -9.26
N LEU A 39 -2.64 -2.36 -9.05
CA LEU A 39 -1.82 -3.55 -9.24
C LEU A 39 -2.21 -4.66 -8.26
N LEU A 40 -2.47 -4.32 -7.00
CA LEU A 40 -2.94 -5.29 -6.02
C LEU A 40 -4.30 -5.86 -6.40
N ARG A 41 -5.29 -5.00 -6.72
CA ARG A 41 -6.64 -5.45 -7.12
C ARG A 41 -6.66 -6.28 -8.40
N LEU A 42 -5.76 -6.00 -9.34
CA LEU A 42 -5.57 -6.83 -10.53
C LEU A 42 -4.91 -8.17 -10.21
N SER A 43 -4.12 -8.22 -9.14
CA SER A 43 -3.45 -9.44 -8.66
C SER A 43 -4.38 -10.31 -7.79
N THR A 44 -5.42 -9.72 -7.17
CA THR A 44 -6.44 -10.41 -6.33
C THR A 44 -7.59 -11.04 -7.14
N ALA A 45 -7.45 -11.19 -8.46
CA ALA A 45 -8.49 -11.80 -9.28
C ALA A 45 -8.63 -13.31 -8.96
N PRO A 46 -9.85 -13.91 -8.99
CA PRO A 46 -10.07 -15.28 -8.54
C PRO A 46 -9.19 -16.30 -9.31
N GLY A 47 -8.33 -17.02 -8.57
CA GLY A 47 -7.48 -18.10 -9.07
C GLY A 47 -5.96 -17.85 -9.10
N GLY A 48 -5.45 -16.76 -8.51
CA GLY A 48 -4.06 -16.32 -8.73
C GLY A 48 -3.09 -16.48 -7.56
N GLU A 49 -1.99 -17.20 -7.79
CA GLU A 49 -0.69 -17.08 -7.09
C GLU A 49 -0.12 -15.63 -7.08
N GLY A 50 -0.77 -14.71 -7.82
CA GLY A 50 -0.33 -13.33 -8.01
C GLY A 50 -0.59 -12.41 -6.83
N GLU A 51 -1.63 -12.64 -6.02
CA GLU A 51 -1.91 -11.80 -4.84
C GLU A 51 -0.82 -11.96 -3.78
N ASP A 52 -0.52 -13.20 -3.39
CA ASP A 52 0.54 -13.52 -2.43
C ASP A 52 1.91 -13.02 -2.92
N ALA A 53 2.22 -13.20 -4.20
CA ALA A 53 3.47 -12.72 -4.79
C ALA A 53 3.57 -11.17 -4.81
N ALA A 54 2.47 -10.47 -5.11
CA ALA A 54 2.44 -9.02 -5.09
C ALA A 54 2.57 -8.46 -3.67
N ILE A 55 1.88 -9.07 -2.69
CA ILE A 55 1.96 -8.69 -1.28
C ILE A 55 3.37 -8.96 -0.73
N ALA A 56 3.93 -10.14 -0.96
CA ALA A 56 5.30 -10.48 -0.58
C ALA A 56 6.30 -9.47 -1.19
N ARG A 57 6.07 -9.05 -2.45
CA ARG A 57 6.91 -8.05 -3.09
C ARG A 57 6.80 -6.68 -2.40
N LEU A 58 5.59 -6.22 -2.08
CA LEU A 58 5.39 -4.95 -1.37
C LEU A 58 6.08 -4.93 0.00
N VAL A 59 5.95 -6.02 0.75
CA VAL A 59 6.61 -6.17 2.05
C VAL A 59 8.13 -6.15 1.88
N SER A 60 8.68 -6.92 0.93
CA SER A 60 10.12 -6.94 0.64
C SER A 60 10.70 -5.59 0.21
N LEU A 61 9.86 -4.68 -0.29
CA LEU A 61 10.25 -3.36 -0.76
C LEU A 61 9.96 -2.24 0.26
N GLU A 62 9.57 -2.60 1.49
CA GLU A 62 9.23 -1.66 2.56
C GLU A 62 8.09 -0.70 2.16
N ALA A 63 7.10 -1.20 1.41
CA ALA A 63 5.97 -0.38 0.96
C ALA A 63 5.14 0.19 2.11
N VAL A 64 5.01 -0.56 3.21
CA VAL A 64 4.12 -0.20 4.32
C VAL A 64 4.59 1.08 5.04
N PRO A 65 5.84 1.22 5.49
CA PRO A 65 6.35 2.49 6.04
C PRO A 65 6.21 3.68 5.08
N LEU A 66 6.41 3.45 3.78
CA LEU A 66 6.30 4.50 2.76
C LEU A 66 4.86 5.00 2.60
N LEU A 67 3.89 4.09 2.59
CA LEU A 67 2.47 4.43 2.55
C LEU A 67 2.04 5.17 3.80
N VAL A 68 2.49 4.73 4.98
CA VAL A 68 2.18 5.42 6.24
C VAL A 68 2.75 6.84 6.24
N ARG A 69 3.98 7.03 5.76
CA ARG A 69 4.56 8.37 5.60
C ARG A 69 3.76 9.23 4.60
N ALA A 70 3.29 8.65 3.49
CA ALA A 70 2.43 9.37 2.56
C ALA A 70 1.10 9.82 3.22
N LEU A 71 0.48 8.94 3.99
CA LEU A 71 -0.75 9.22 4.74
C LEU A 71 -0.54 10.31 5.81
N GLN A 72 0.63 10.35 6.45
CA GLN A 72 1.01 11.38 7.41
C GLN A 72 1.34 12.73 6.74
N ASN A 73 2.01 12.71 5.58
CA ASN A 73 2.38 13.91 4.84
C ASN A 73 1.18 14.60 4.17
N TYR A 74 0.16 13.82 3.81
CA TYR A 74 -1.03 14.29 3.09
C TYR A 74 -2.34 13.93 3.81
N PRO A 75 -2.54 14.45 5.03
CA PRO A 75 -3.69 14.11 5.88
C PRO A 75 -5.01 14.75 5.40
N ASP A 76 -4.97 15.63 4.39
CA ASP A 76 -6.12 16.32 3.80
C ASP A 76 -6.38 15.90 2.35
N ASP A 77 -5.56 14.99 1.81
CA ASP A 77 -5.71 14.49 0.45
C ASP A 77 -6.58 13.21 0.46
N PRO A 78 -7.85 13.29 0.05
CA PRO A 78 -8.77 12.16 0.14
C PRO A 78 -8.31 10.98 -0.73
N GLU A 79 -7.64 11.23 -1.86
CA GLU A 79 -7.18 10.16 -2.73
C GLU A 79 -6.01 9.39 -2.11
N ILE A 80 -5.06 10.09 -1.50
CA ILE A 80 -3.95 9.43 -0.78
C ILE A 80 -4.49 8.66 0.42
N GLN A 81 -5.40 9.26 1.20
CA GLN A 81 -6.02 8.60 2.37
C GLN A 81 -6.77 7.32 1.99
N GLU A 82 -7.74 7.41 1.09
CA GLU A 82 -8.58 6.27 0.73
C GLU A 82 -7.77 5.16 0.06
N ARG A 83 -6.91 5.49 -0.90
CA ARG A 83 -6.15 4.48 -1.64
C ARG A 83 -5.03 3.89 -0.78
N GLY A 84 -4.36 4.71 0.02
CA GLY A 84 -3.29 4.25 0.91
C GLY A 84 -3.82 3.29 1.97
N LEU A 85 -4.95 3.63 2.59
CA LEU A 85 -5.64 2.74 3.53
C LEU A 85 -6.13 1.46 2.87
N ASP A 86 -6.66 1.51 1.64
CA ASP A 86 -7.08 0.31 0.93
C ASP A 86 -5.91 -0.63 0.60
N VAL A 87 -4.75 -0.08 0.20
CA VAL A 87 -3.53 -0.87 0.00
C VAL A 87 -3.09 -1.52 1.31
N LEU A 88 -3.03 -0.77 2.41
CA LEU A 88 -2.67 -1.31 3.72
C LEU A 88 -3.65 -2.40 4.19
N ARG A 89 -4.95 -2.21 3.96
CA ARG A 89 -5.98 -3.22 4.24
C ARG A 89 -5.72 -4.50 3.45
N ILE A 90 -5.48 -4.40 2.14
CA ILE A 90 -5.21 -5.57 1.28
C ILE A 90 -3.98 -6.32 1.78
N VAL A 91 -2.88 -5.61 2.05
CA VAL A 91 -1.64 -6.22 2.58
C VAL A 91 -1.91 -6.95 3.90
N ALA A 92 -2.65 -6.32 4.82
CA ALA A 92 -2.96 -6.89 6.13
C ALA A 92 -3.90 -8.09 6.08
N THR A 93 -4.82 -8.17 5.10
CA THR A 93 -5.80 -9.26 5.02
C THR A 93 -5.48 -10.34 3.99
N GLY A 94 -4.60 -10.03 3.03
CA GLY A 94 -4.27 -10.90 1.90
C GLY A 94 -3.00 -11.72 2.09
N GLY A 95 -2.08 -11.30 2.97
CA GLY A 95 -0.85 -12.05 3.26
C GLY A 95 -1.12 -13.26 4.14
N ARG A 96 -1.47 -14.41 3.57
CA ARG A 96 -1.53 -15.69 4.32
C ARG A 96 -0.18 -16.42 4.39
N LEU A 97 0.87 -15.79 3.87
CA LEU A 97 2.24 -16.30 3.95
C LEU A 97 2.85 -15.93 5.31
N PRO A 98 3.40 -16.91 6.07
CA PRO A 98 4.01 -16.66 7.38
C PRO A 98 5.05 -15.53 7.38
N GLU A 99 5.86 -15.43 6.31
CA GLU A 99 6.91 -14.41 6.20
C GLU A 99 6.34 -12.99 6.06
N VAL A 100 5.16 -12.87 5.45
CA VAL A 100 4.43 -11.61 5.36
C VAL A 100 3.83 -11.27 6.71
N GLU A 101 3.24 -12.25 7.41
CA GLU A 101 2.66 -12.05 8.74
C GLU A 101 3.72 -11.57 9.75
N ASP A 102 4.87 -12.24 9.83
CA ASP A 102 5.99 -11.86 10.70
C ASP A 102 6.49 -10.45 10.37
N SER A 103 6.66 -10.13 9.08
CA SER A 103 7.10 -8.81 8.66
C SER A 103 6.10 -7.71 9.03
N LEU A 104 4.79 -7.97 8.90
CA LEU A 104 3.74 -7.01 9.28
C LEU A 104 3.68 -6.82 10.80
N PHE A 105 3.97 -7.88 11.56
CA PHE A 105 4.08 -7.81 13.00
C PHE A 105 5.29 -6.97 13.44
N ASP A 106 6.47 -7.26 12.88
CA ASP A 106 7.73 -6.54 13.16
C ASP A 106 7.66 -5.06 12.79
N LEU A 107 6.94 -4.75 11.72
CA LEU A 107 6.69 -3.37 11.31
C LEU A 107 5.71 -2.66 12.23
N GLY A 108 5.00 -3.36 13.12
CA GLY A 108 3.98 -2.75 13.98
C GLY A 108 2.80 -2.20 13.18
N VAL A 109 2.41 -2.87 12.09
CA VAL A 109 1.38 -2.39 11.15
C VAL A 109 0.04 -2.11 11.83
N VAL A 110 -0.31 -2.86 12.88
CA VAL A 110 -1.51 -2.60 13.69
C VAL A 110 -1.44 -1.21 14.34
N GLN A 111 -0.30 -0.87 14.97
CA GLN A 111 -0.11 0.43 15.61
C GLN A 111 -0.13 1.56 14.57
N MET A 112 0.54 1.37 13.43
CA MET A 112 0.51 2.33 12.33
C MET A 112 -0.90 2.53 11.74
N LEU A 113 -1.67 1.46 11.57
CA LEU A 113 -3.06 1.54 11.11
C LEU A 113 -3.92 2.30 12.11
N VAL A 114 -3.76 2.05 13.41
CA VAL A 114 -4.45 2.79 14.47
C VAL A 114 -4.09 4.28 14.43
N GLU A 115 -2.82 4.63 14.23
CA GLU A 115 -2.37 6.02 14.09
C GLU A 115 -3.01 6.72 12.88
N VAL A 116 -3.02 6.07 11.71
CA VAL A 116 -3.67 6.61 10.51
C VAL A 116 -5.18 6.72 10.70
N MET A 117 -5.83 5.72 11.31
CA MET A 117 -7.26 5.77 11.61
C MET A 117 -7.58 6.90 12.59
N ASN A 118 -6.75 7.13 13.60
CA ASN A 118 -6.90 8.24 14.54
C ASN A 118 -6.73 9.61 13.85
N LEU A 119 -5.79 9.75 12.93
CA LEU A 119 -5.64 10.95 12.11
C LEU A 119 -6.91 11.28 11.31
N ASN A 120 -7.59 10.25 10.80
CA ASN A 120 -8.84 10.39 10.06
C ASN A 120 -10.09 10.61 10.96
N ILE A 121 -10.14 10.00 12.15
CA ILE A 121 -11.23 10.20 13.14
C ILE A 121 -11.20 11.62 13.72
N SER A 122 -10.02 12.22 13.84
CA SER A 122 -9.82 13.57 14.39
C SER A 122 -10.42 14.68 13.51
N LYS A 123 -10.84 14.37 12.28
CA LYS A 123 -11.46 15.31 11.34
C LYS A 123 -12.89 14.87 11.05
N PRO A 124 -13.91 15.36 11.80
CA PRO A 124 -15.29 15.07 11.47
C PRO A 124 -15.55 15.54 10.04
N LYS A 125 -16.08 14.65 9.19
CA LYS A 125 -16.64 15.01 7.89
C LYS A 125 -17.73 16.04 8.15
N ILE A 126 -17.45 17.32 7.92
CA ILE A 126 -18.49 18.33 7.83
C ILE A 126 -19.22 18.01 6.52
N GLN A 127 -20.35 17.30 6.64
CA GLN A 127 -21.35 17.16 5.59
C GLN A 127 -22.23 18.41 5.55
#